data_AF-A0A9D4DJL9-F1
#
_entry.id   AF-A0A9D4DJL9-F1
#
_cell.length_a   1.000
_cell.length_b   1.000
_cell.length_c   1.000
_cell.angle_alpha   90.00
_cell.angle_beta   90.00
_cell.angle_gamma   90.00
#
_symmetry.space_group_name_H-M   'P 1'
#
loop_
_entity.id
_entity.type
_entity.pdbx_description
1 polymer ?
#
loop_
_entity_poly.entity_id
_entity_poly.type
_entity_poly.pdbx_seq_one_letter_code
_entity_poly.pdbx_strand_id
1 'polypeptide(L)'
;MKSGTHEMCTRLLKFADGKEVQWSMWVDAYKFDHTNPVQIHRKLTNEHIFPNQSEKMRNKLAEEVLDTDMLTLMEAYQQHMGANGSALDGVIELLKNTSVLIDVFRDRRTVNESNDIRL
;
A
#
# COMPACT_ATOMS: atom_id res chain seq x y z
N MET A 1 -19.39 -2.79 -12.08
CA MET A 1 -18.97 -3.60 -10.91
C MET A 1 -17.69 -3.02 -10.34
N LYS A 2 -17.69 -2.70 -9.04
CA LYS A 2 -16.46 -2.37 -8.29
C LYS A 2 -15.72 -3.67 -8.00
N SER A 3 -14.40 -3.65 -8.06
CA SER A 3 -13.57 -4.83 -7.79
C SER A 3 -13.16 -4.82 -6.32
N GLY A 4 -13.10 -5.99 -5.71
CA GLY A 4 -12.87 -6.17 -4.27
C GLY A 4 -13.15 -7.62 -3.89
N THR A 5 -12.70 -8.02 -2.70
CA THR A 5 -12.74 -9.38 -2.14
C THR A 5 -14.05 -10.11 -2.46
N HIS A 6 -14.01 -11.03 -3.43
CA HIS A 6 -15.04 -12.06 -3.59
C HIS A 6 -14.71 -13.21 -2.64
N GLU A 7 -15.72 -13.75 -1.96
CA GLU A 7 -15.56 -14.83 -0.94
C GLU A 7 -14.71 -16.02 -1.38
N MET A 8 -14.55 -16.27 -2.69
CA MET A 8 -13.78 -17.41 -3.23
C MET A 8 -12.54 -17.02 -4.05
N CYS A 9 -12.12 -15.75 -4.03
CA CYS A 9 -10.97 -15.31 -4.82
C CYS A 9 -10.04 -14.40 -4.01
N THR A 10 -9.29 -15.00 -3.09
CA THR A 10 -8.22 -14.31 -2.36
C THR A 10 -6.97 -14.29 -3.22
N ARG A 11 -6.66 -13.12 -3.80
CA ARG A 11 -5.38 -12.90 -4.48
C ARG A 11 -4.33 -12.66 -3.40
N LEU A 12 -3.33 -13.54 -3.37
CA LEU A 12 -2.31 -13.59 -2.34
C LEU A 12 -0.94 -13.53 -3.01
N LEU A 13 -0.12 -12.58 -2.56
CA LEU A 13 1.29 -12.52 -2.91
C LEU A 13 2.08 -13.18 -1.78
N LYS A 14 2.93 -14.16 -2.12
CA LYS A 14 3.78 -14.89 -1.17
C LYS A 14 5.24 -14.58 -1.47
N PHE A 15 5.98 -14.22 -0.43
CA PHE A 15 7.44 -14.10 -0.49
C PHE A 15 8.11 -15.46 -0.28
N ALA A 16 9.37 -15.57 -0.67
CA ALA A 16 10.16 -16.80 -0.55
C ALA A 16 10.40 -17.21 0.92
N ASP A 17 10.38 -16.25 1.85
CA ASP A 17 10.50 -16.47 3.29
C ASP A 17 9.18 -16.87 3.97
N GLY A 18 8.09 -17.01 3.19
CA GLY A 18 6.78 -17.42 3.67
C GLY A 18 5.87 -16.29 4.13
N LYS A 19 6.33 -15.03 4.09
CA LYS A 19 5.46 -13.88 4.36
C LYS A 19 4.38 -13.76 3.29
N GLU A 20 3.21 -13.27 3.70
CA GLU A 20 2.01 -13.21 2.89
C GLU A 20 1.45 -11.78 2.83
N VAL A 21 0.95 -11.41 1.66
CA VAL A 21 0.39 -10.10 1.36
C VAL A 21 -0.99 -10.28 0.74
N GLN A 22 -2.02 -9.82 1.44
CA GLN A 22 -3.42 -9.95 1.04
C GLN A 22 -4.09 -8.57 0.95
N TRP A 23 -4.99 -8.39 -0.02
CA TRP A 23 -5.70 -7.11 -0.18
C TRP A 23 -6.57 -6.74 1.03
N SER A 24 -7.05 -7.72 1.80
CA SER A 24 -7.77 -7.51 3.06
C SER A 24 -6.98 -6.63 4.03
N MET A 25 -5.64 -6.74 4.04
CA MET A 25 -4.78 -5.92 4.89
C MET A 25 -4.91 -4.42 4.54
N TRP A 26 -5.00 -4.07 3.25
CA TRP A 26 -5.25 -2.68 2.81
C TRP A 26 -6.65 -2.21 3.19
N VAL A 27 -7.64 -3.09 3.01
CA VAL A 27 -9.04 -2.79 3.36
C VAL A 27 -9.17 -2.51 4.85
N ASP A 28 -8.49 -3.28 5.70
CA ASP A 28 -8.59 -3.14 7.15
C ASP A 28 -7.78 -1.95 7.67
N ALA A 29 -6.60 -1.67 7.11
CA ALA A 29 -5.86 -0.44 7.39
C ALA A 29 -6.65 0.81 6.97
N TYR A 30 -7.32 0.77 5.83
CA TYR A 30 -8.20 1.85 5.36
C TYR A 30 -9.36 2.10 6.33
N LYS A 31 -10.03 1.03 6.79
CA LYS A 31 -11.11 1.15 7.80
C LYS A 31 -10.58 1.70 9.10
N PHE A 32 -9.42 1.24 9.55
CA PHE A 32 -8.74 1.79 10.74
C PHE A 32 -8.54 3.30 10.59
N ASP A 33 -7.99 3.76 9.46
CA ASP A 33 -7.75 5.19 9.25
C ASP A 33 -9.03 6.03 9.28
N HIS A 34 -10.15 5.47 8.83
CA HIS A 34 -11.46 6.12 8.85
C HIS A 34 -12.03 6.29 10.27
N THR A 35 -11.51 5.57 11.25
CA THR A 35 -11.88 5.76 12.67
C THR A 35 -11.09 6.88 13.34
N ASN A 36 -9.98 7.33 12.73
CA ASN A 36 -9.13 8.37 13.30
C ASN A 36 -9.77 9.77 13.11
N PRO A 37 -9.73 10.65 14.14
CA PRO A 37 -10.18 12.04 14.00
C PRO A 37 -9.39 12.82 12.93
N VAL A 38 -8.13 12.44 12.72
CA VAL A 38 -7.27 12.96 11.67
C VAL A 38 -6.72 11.77 10.90
N GLN A 39 -7.08 11.66 9.63
CA GLN A 39 -6.60 10.60 8.75
C GLN A 39 -5.09 10.72 8.55
N ILE A 40 -4.42 9.57 8.68
CA ILE A 40 -2.99 9.40 8.45
C ILE A 40 -2.73 9.50 6.94
N HIS A 41 -3.52 8.82 6.13
CA HIS A 41 -3.40 8.87 4.67
C HIS A 41 -4.57 9.64 4.03
N ARG A 42 -4.43 10.97 4.00
CA ARG A 42 -5.50 11.91 3.57
C ARG A 42 -5.98 11.78 2.13
N LYS A 43 -5.19 11.15 1.25
CA LYS A 43 -5.53 10.96 -0.17
C LYS A 43 -6.24 9.64 -0.42
N LEU A 44 -6.22 8.72 0.55
CA LEU A 44 -6.76 7.38 0.39
C LEU A 44 -8.29 7.43 0.41
N THR A 45 -8.89 6.95 -0.69
CA THR A 45 -10.34 6.96 -0.86
C THR A 45 -10.85 5.58 -1.28
N ASN A 46 -12.18 5.43 -1.32
CA ASN A 46 -12.82 4.22 -1.84
C ASN A 46 -12.38 3.85 -3.27
N GLU A 47 -11.96 4.80 -4.10
CA GLU A 47 -11.51 4.51 -5.48
C GLU A 47 -10.16 3.75 -5.49
N HIS A 48 -9.36 3.92 -4.43
CA HIS A 48 -8.10 3.21 -4.26
C HIS A 48 -8.33 1.77 -3.81
N ILE A 49 -9.23 1.59 -2.83
CA ILE A 49 -9.46 0.29 -2.19
C ILE A 49 -10.44 -0.59 -2.98
N PHE A 50 -11.41 0.05 -3.64
CA PHE A 50 -12.50 -0.62 -4.37
C PHE A 50 -12.65 -0.08 -5.80
N PRO A 51 -11.58 -0.15 -6.63
CA PRO A 51 -11.59 0.46 -7.95
C PRO A 51 -12.61 -0.23 -8.88
N ASN A 52 -13.32 0.59 -9.65
CA ASN A 52 -14.07 0.18 -10.82
C ASN A 52 -13.13 -0.09 -12.03
N GLN A 53 -13.68 -0.56 -13.15
CA GLN A 53 -12.84 -0.92 -14.31
C GLN A 53 -12.05 0.24 -14.89
N SER A 54 -12.59 1.46 -14.88
CA SER A 54 -11.88 2.65 -15.34
C SER A 54 -10.82 3.12 -14.34
N GLU A 55 -11.09 2.99 -13.03
CA GLU A 55 -10.17 3.38 -11.96
C GLU A 55 -8.94 2.47 -11.92
N LYS A 56 -9.06 1.17 -12.23
CA LYS A 56 -7.92 0.26 -12.34
C LYS A 56 -6.87 0.68 -13.37
N MET A 57 -7.26 1.44 -14.39
CA MET A 57 -6.36 1.93 -15.42
C MET A 57 -5.64 3.22 -15.02
N ARG A 58 -5.99 3.81 -13.86
CA ARG A 58 -5.37 5.03 -13.36
C ARG A 58 -4.16 4.67 -12.49
N ASN A 59 -2.98 4.67 -13.10
CA ASN A 59 -1.72 4.41 -12.39
C ASN A 59 -1.55 5.28 -11.13
N LYS A 60 -2.05 6.51 -11.16
CA LYS A 60 -2.04 7.41 -10.00
C LYS A 60 -2.64 6.76 -8.74
N LEU A 61 -3.78 6.07 -8.85
CA LEU A 61 -4.41 5.41 -7.71
C LEU A 61 -3.55 4.24 -7.19
N ALA A 62 -2.89 3.51 -8.09
CA ALA A 62 -2.00 2.43 -7.70
C ALA A 62 -0.72 2.96 -7.03
N GLU A 63 -0.16 4.06 -7.53
CA GLU A 63 0.99 4.72 -6.92
C GLU A 63 0.63 5.25 -5.52
N GLU A 64 -0.51 5.91 -5.34
CA GLU A 64 -0.96 6.39 -4.02
C GLU A 64 -1.21 5.24 -3.03
N VAL A 65 -1.51 4.01 -3.50
CA VAL A 65 -1.64 2.80 -2.65
C VAL A 65 -0.29 2.16 -2.30
N LEU A 66 0.78 2.53 -2.99
CA LEU A 66 2.10 1.89 -2.87
C LEU A 66 3.19 2.86 -2.39
N ASP A 67 2.82 4.12 -2.10
CA ASP A 67 3.74 5.19 -1.72
C ASP A 67 3.99 5.29 -0.20
N THR A 68 4.76 6.32 0.18
CA THR A 68 5.16 6.61 1.56
C THR A 68 3.98 6.93 2.49
N ASP A 69 2.90 7.53 1.98
CA ASP A 69 1.70 7.82 2.80
C ASP A 69 1.02 6.50 3.19
N MET A 70 0.94 5.53 2.26
CA MET A 70 0.40 4.21 2.57
C MET A 70 1.32 3.41 3.51
N LEU A 71 2.65 3.47 3.34
CA LEU A 71 3.59 2.84 4.26
C LEU A 71 3.36 3.35 5.69
N THR A 72 3.25 4.66 5.86
CA THR A 72 3.02 5.29 7.17
C THR A 72 1.71 4.82 7.81
N LEU A 73 0.63 4.71 7.02
CA LEU A 73 -0.64 4.17 7.50
C LEU A 73 -0.50 2.70 7.94
N MET A 74 0.18 1.87 7.15
CA MET A 74 0.37 0.47 7.47
C MET A 74 1.22 0.25 8.72
N GLU A 75 2.27 1.05 8.93
CA GLU A 75 3.08 0.99 10.15
C GLU A 75 2.26 1.39 11.38
N ALA A 76 1.43 2.43 11.28
CA ALA A 76 0.53 2.82 12.36
C ALA A 76 -0.53 1.72 12.64
N TYR A 77 -1.07 1.10 11.60
CA TYR A 77 -2.03 0.00 11.74
C TYR A 77 -1.36 -1.23 12.37
N GLN A 78 -0.14 -1.57 11.98
CA GLN A 78 0.67 -2.63 12.60
C GLN A 78 0.86 -2.40 14.09
N GLN A 79 1.21 -1.17 14.50
CA GLN A 79 1.32 -0.83 15.91
C GLN A 79 -0.01 -0.97 16.65
N HIS A 80 -1.12 -0.55 16.03
CA HIS A 80 -2.46 -0.70 16.60
C HIS A 80 -2.85 -2.18 16.82
N MET A 81 -2.42 -3.10 15.94
CA MET A 81 -2.69 -4.53 16.06
C MET A 81 -1.89 -5.23 17.18
N GLY A 82 -0.88 -4.58 17.75
CA GLY A 82 -0.06 -5.12 18.83
C GLY A 82 0.57 -6.48 18.46
N ALA A 83 0.28 -7.52 19.25
CA ALA A 83 0.84 -8.86 19.04
C ALA A 83 0.48 -9.49 17.68
N ASN A 84 -0.63 -9.07 17.06
CA ASN A 84 -1.05 -9.56 15.75
C ASN A 84 -0.41 -8.77 14.59
N GLY A 85 0.36 -7.71 14.89
CA GLY A 85 0.94 -6.82 13.89
C GLY A 85 1.99 -7.49 13.00
N SER A 86 2.62 -8.58 13.43
CA SER A 86 3.59 -9.34 12.61
C SER A 86 2.96 -9.93 11.34
N ALA A 87 1.64 -10.10 11.31
CA ALA A 87 0.92 -10.50 10.10
C ALA A 87 1.07 -9.48 8.95
N LEU A 88 1.43 -8.23 9.25
CA LEU A 88 1.65 -7.17 8.26
C LEU A 88 3.11 -7.05 7.82
N ASP A 89 4.05 -7.84 8.35
CA ASP A 89 5.48 -7.70 8.04
C ASP A 89 5.76 -7.79 6.53
N GLY A 90 5.05 -8.67 5.82
CA GLY A 90 5.16 -8.76 4.36
C GLY A 90 4.68 -7.50 3.64
N VAL A 91 3.61 -6.86 4.13
CA VAL A 91 3.09 -5.61 3.56
C VAL A 91 4.05 -4.46 3.82
N ILE A 92 4.59 -4.37 5.04
CA ILE A 92 5.57 -3.36 5.41
C ILE A 92 6.83 -3.51 4.57
N GLU A 93 7.33 -4.72 4.39
CA GLU A 93 8.50 -4.97 3.55
C GLU A 93 8.24 -4.60 2.09
N LEU A 94 7.06 -4.95 1.54
CA LEU A 94 6.67 -4.55 0.20
C LEU A 94 6.66 -3.01 0.07
N LEU A 95 5.97 -2.33 0.97
CA LEU A 95 5.80 -0.87 0.92
C LEU A 95 7.09 -0.09 1.15
N LYS A 96 8.02 -0.61 1.96
CA LYS A 96 9.37 -0.03 2.11
C LYS A 96 10.13 0.01 0.79
N ASN A 97 9.94 -1.00 -0.07
CA ASN A 97 10.57 -1.02 -1.38
C ASN A 97 9.78 -0.19 -2.42
N THR A 98 8.45 -0.32 -2.46
CA THR A 98 7.66 0.37 -3.49
C THR A 98 7.56 1.87 -3.27
N SER A 99 7.57 2.34 -2.03
CA SER A 99 7.55 3.78 -1.72
C SER A 99 8.78 4.49 -2.28
N VAL A 100 9.97 3.93 -2.04
CA VAL A 100 11.23 4.41 -2.64
C VAL A 100 11.15 4.39 -4.16
N LEU A 101 10.69 3.28 -4.74
CA LEU A 101 10.57 3.14 -6.19
C LEU A 101 9.66 4.23 -6.79
N ILE A 102 8.53 4.50 -6.16
CA ILE A 102 7.57 5.53 -6.61
C ILE A 102 8.17 6.92 -6.49
N ASP A 103 8.88 7.22 -5.39
CA ASP A 103 9.54 8.50 -5.22
C ASP A 103 10.60 8.73 -6.32
N VAL A 104 11.37 7.69 -6.68
CA VAL A 104 12.32 7.75 -7.81
C VAL A 104 11.60 8.04 -9.12
N PHE A 105 10.52 7.32 -9.44
CA PHE A 105 9.81 7.50 -10.71
C PHE A 105 8.99 8.78 -10.82
N ARG A 106 8.55 9.35 -9.68
CA ARG A 106 7.87 10.65 -9.63
C ARG A 106 8.84 11.82 -9.70
N ASP A 107 10.12 11.60 -9.40
CA ASP A 107 11.14 12.63 -9.52
C ASP A 107 11.35 13.01 -10.99
N ARG A 108 11.19 14.30 -11.29
CA ARG A 108 11.38 14.84 -12.64
C ARG A 108 12.84 14.93 -13.05
N ARG A 109 13.77 14.82 -12.09
CA ARG A 109 15.21 14.84 -12.35
C ARG A 109 15.65 13.49 -12.85
N THR A 110 16.35 13.46 -13.98
CA THR A 110 16.91 12.21 -14.52
C THR A 110 17.94 11.62 -13.56
N VAL A 111 17.93 10.29 -13.38
CA VAL A 111 19.01 9.55 -12.72
C VAL A 111 20.07 9.26 -13.78
N ASN A 112 21.22 9.92 -13.69
CA ASN A 112 22.26 9.85 -14.73
C ASN A 112 23.50 9.05 -14.30
N GLU A 113 23.61 8.71 -13.02
CA GLU A 113 24.79 8.08 -12.43
C GLU A 113 24.36 6.99 -11.44
N SER A 114 25.18 5.96 -11.29
CA SER A 114 24.91 4.84 -10.36
C SER A 114 25.02 5.23 -8.89
N ASN A 115 25.62 6.38 -8.59
CA ASN A 115 25.82 6.88 -7.22
C ASN A 115 24.79 7.95 -6.84
N ASP A 116 23.68 8.04 -7.58
CA ASP A 116 22.60 8.97 -7.26
C ASP A 116 22.02 8.66 -5.88
N ILE A 117 21.86 9.69 -5.03
CA ILE A 117 21.38 9.56 -3.65
C ILE A 117 19.98 8.92 -3.53
N ARG A 118 19.24 8.85 -4.64
CA ARG A 118 17.92 8.25 -4.72
C ARG A 118 17.93 6.73 -4.93
N LEU A 119 19.09 6.16 -5.28
CA LEU A 119 19.32 4.71 -5.47
C LEU A 119 19.91 4.10 -4.20
#